data_AF-A0AAV9QA27-F1
#
_entry.id   AF-A0AAV9QA27-F1
#
_cell.length_a   1.000
_cell.length_b   1.000
_cell.length_c   1.000
_cell.angle_alpha   90.00
_cell.angle_beta   90.00
_cell.angle_gamma   90.00
#
_symmetry.space_group_name_H-M   'P 1'
#
loop_
_entity.id
_entity.type
_entity.pdbx_description
1 polymer ?
#
loop_
_entity_poly.entity_id
_entity_poly.type
_entity_poly.pdbx_seq_one_letter_code
_entity_poly.pdbx_strand_id
1 'polypeptide(L)'
;MAATSFFFVLLLTCLVPVLDVLPVVSASNNVNASANVNMCDWSVAAPSLYHEYYPDNCPPRYYLRSNGECETEWAAVDLFTCAGFCQIRTTFYYGQEQPYVRVPMCRGATKMTCTIAESIHQNYAWKAKVNGNFKYSALTVGITSGYSEKSGISQSYKFSKHLQKGECGYFTFIPFIRGVCGTYTEGYMEQTLCHPYRTVGNACVEELVGFDTNDNIKDWRTVRGVVAFVYLDCLTLAPAPDDKQDVAWLQPGVRLPRDNGLLIQAYEDLWNRSAEVSMASQNGDAVCYDAVANSTECVVAANDLLMLGMMVVQTDSGAKKGKGYELTVNNTCSTYFTYDEDWKGQDCSVSHLEIAAAAQAIIDTCIKNDMIGGSHVVRAAGNCACTVSFRKH
;
A
#
# COMPACT_ATOMS: atom_id res chain seq x y z
N MET A 1 -6.97 85.45 9.73
CA MET A 1 -8.34 85.08 9.30
C MET A 1 -8.18 83.90 8.35
N ALA A 2 -8.12 82.67 8.87
CA ALA A 2 -9.24 81.83 9.26
C ALA A 2 -10.06 81.35 8.04
N ALA A 3 -9.80 80.12 7.59
CA ALA A 3 -10.79 79.17 7.09
C ALA A 3 -10.10 77.80 6.91
N THR A 4 -10.23 76.98 7.94
CA THR A 4 -9.85 75.57 8.02
C THR A 4 -10.87 74.69 7.30
N SER A 5 -10.44 73.92 6.30
CA SER A 5 -11.24 72.81 5.73
C SER A 5 -10.82 71.49 6.37
N PHE A 6 -11.74 70.90 7.12
CA PHE A 6 -11.64 69.56 7.70
C PHE A 6 -11.90 68.50 6.61
N PHE A 7 -10.88 67.70 6.28
CA PHE A 7 -11.06 66.43 5.59
C PHE A 7 -11.20 65.32 6.64
N PHE A 8 -12.40 64.77 6.76
CA PHE A 8 -12.70 63.59 7.57
C PHE A 8 -12.39 62.35 6.73
N VAL A 9 -11.21 61.76 6.89
CA VAL A 9 -10.88 60.44 6.31
C VAL A 9 -11.25 59.39 7.36
N LEU A 10 -12.39 58.73 7.14
CA LEU A 10 -12.86 57.62 7.95
C LEU A 10 -12.02 56.38 7.60
N LEU A 11 -11.02 56.08 8.43
CA LEU A 11 -10.21 54.87 8.35
C LEU A 11 -11.04 53.70 8.91
N LEU A 12 -11.75 52.98 8.05
CA LEU A 12 -12.48 51.76 8.42
C LEU A 12 -11.54 50.56 8.24
N THR A 13 -10.75 50.26 9.28
CA THR A 13 -9.95 49.03 9.37
C THR A 13 -10.87 47.84 9.64
N CYS A 14 -11.36 47.20 8.58
CA CYS A 14 -11.93 45.85 8.64
C CYS A 14 -10.79 44.83 8.77
N LEU A 15 -10.35 44.58 10.00
CA LEU A 15 -9.61 43.39 10.38
C LEU A 15 -10.57 42.20 10.39
N VAL A 16 -10.64 41.48 9.27
CA VAL A 16 -11.23 40.14 9.21
C VAL A 16 -10.09 39.14 9.34
N PRO A 17 -9.98 38.37 10.43
CA PRO A 17 -9.15 37.18 10.42
C PRO A 17 -9.87 36.14 9.57
N VAL A 18 -9.42 35.96 8.33
CA VAL A 18 -9.71 34.75 7.55
C VAL A 18 -8.89 33.62 8.19
N LEU A 19 -9.43 33.06 9.27
CA LEU A 19 -9.07 31.71 9.70
C LEU A 19 -9.81 30.77 8.72
N ASP A 20 -9.15 30.40 7.64
CA ASP A 20 -9.52 29.22 6.85
C ASP A 20 -9.22 27.98 7.69
N VAL A 21 -10.14 27.70 8.62
CA VAL A 21 -10.27 26.39 9.23
C VAL A 21 -10.83 25.49 8.13
N LEU A 22 -9.95 24.82 7.40
CA LEU A 22 -10.34 23.62 6.68
C LEU A 22 -11.05 22.71 7.67
N PRO A 23 -12.24 22.16 7.35
CA PRO A 23 -12.81 21.11 8.16
C PRO A 23 -11.86 19.92 8.04
N VAL A 24 -11.01 19.72 9.05
CA VAL A 24 -10.67 18.35 9.43
C VAL A 24 -12.04 17.72 9.66
N VAL A 25 -12.43 16.81 8.77
CA VAL A 25 -13.56 15.92 9.01
C VAL A 25 -13.11 15.00 10.14
N SER A 26 -13.05 15.55 11.35
CA SER A 26 -13.07 14.79 12.58
C SER A 26 -14.49 14.27 12.66
N ALA A 27 -14.67 13.00 12.32
CA ALA A 27 -15.90 12.29 12.53
C ALA A 27 -16.40 12.60 13.94
N SER A 28 -17.58 13.21 14.01
CA SER A 28 -18.25 13.57 15.25
C SER A 28 -18.46 12.32 16.10
N ASN A 29 -17.78 12.26 17.25
CA ASN A 29 -18.00 11.29 18.32
C ASN A 29 -19.37 11.52 18.96
N ASN A 30 -20.42 10.98 18.35
CA ASN A 30 -21.68 10.68 19.02
C ASN A 30 -22.28 9.43 18.38
N VAL A 31 -21.48 8.36 18.35
CA VAL A 31 -22.02 7.01 18.18
C VAL A 31 -22.56 6.62 19.55
N ASN A 32 -23.88 6.66 19.70
CA ASN A 32 -24.56 5.99 20.81
C ASN A 32 -23.97 4.58 20.92
N ALA A 33 -23.32 4.31 22.05
CA ALA A 33 -22.68 3.04 22.36
C ALA A 33 -23.75 1.93 22.40
N SER A 34 -24.13 1.44 21.23
CA SER A 34 -24.79 0.16 21.08
C SER A 34 -23.78 -0.89 21.52
N ALA A 35 -24.08 -1.54 22.65
CA ALA A 35 -23.37 -2.74 23.06
C ALA A 35 -23.30 -3.72 21.87
N ASN A 36 -22.11 -4.25 21.58
CA ASN A 36 -21.77 -5.25 20.55
C ASN A 36 -21.23 -4.75 19.20
N VAL A 37 -20.62 -3.57 19.10
CA VAL A 37 -19.78 -3.27 17.92
C VAL A 37 -18.40 -3.89 18.11
N ASN A 38 -18.10 -4.96 17.36
CA ASN A 38 -16.80 -5.62 17.35
C ASN A 38 -15.78 -4.75 16.59
N MET A 39 -14.94 -3.99 17.32
CA MET A 39 -13.91 -3.14 16.68
C MET A 39 -12.89 -3.96 15.88
N CYS A 40 -12.73 -5.26 16.19
CA CYS A 40 -11.73 -6.12 15.56
C CYS A 40 -12.08 -6.57 14.13
N ASP A 41 -13.34 -6.46 13.72
CA ASP A 41 -13.76 -6.78 12.36
C ASP A 41 -13.67 -5.59 11.39
N TRP A 42 -13.45 -4.37 11.91
CA TRP A 42 -13.40 -3.13 11.15
C TRP A 42 -14.57 -3.01 10.14
N SER A 43 -15.76 -3.50 10.52
CA SER A 43 -16.95 -3.51 9.67
C SER A 43 -17.87 -2.30 9.92
N VAL A 44 -17.96 -1.83 11.16
CA VAL A 44 -18.91 -0.78 11.57
C VAL A 44 -18.25 0.58 11.76
N ALA A 45 -17.08 0.63 12.39
CA ALA A 45 -16.34 1.86 12.65
C ALA A 45 -14.84 1.63 12.53
N ALA A 46 -14.10 2.66 12.12
CA ALA A 46 -12.66 2.60 12.13
C ALA A 46 -12.14 2.60 13.57
N PRO A 47 -11.27 1.65 13.95
CA PRO A 47 -10.63 1.64 15.24
C PRO A 47 -9.70 2.85 15.37
N SER A 48 -9.50 3.30 16.61
CA SER A 48 -8.41 4.19 16.95
C SER A 48 -7.10 3.47 16.68
N LEU A 49 -6.24 4.10 15.88
CA LEU A 49 -4.91 3.59 15.63
C LEU A 49 -4.04 3.76 16.87
N TYR A 50 -3.02 2.91 16.99
CA TYR A 50 -2.08 2.83 18.10
C TYR A 50 -2.74 2.61 19.47
N HIS A 51 -3.96 2.07 19.47
CA HIS A 51 -4.69 1.66 20.66
C HIS A 51 -4.75 0.14 20.76
N GLU A 52 -4.48 -0.39 21.95
CA GLU A 52 -4.62 -1.82 22.20
C GLU A 52 -6.06 -2.15 22.61
N TYR A 53 -6.68 -3.02 21.83
CA TYR A 53 -8.00 -3.58 22.10
C TYR A 53 -7.86 -4.94 22.77
N TYR A 54 -8.55 -5.11 23.89
CA TYR A 54 -8.52 -6.31 24.74
C TYR A 54 -9.80 -7.16 24.54
N PRO A 55 -9.96 -8.31 25.23
CA PRO A 55 -11.10 -9.21 25.03
C PRO A 55 -12.48 -8.55 25.17
N ASP A 56 -12.61 -7.49 25.98
CA ASP A 56 -13.87 -6.76 26.12
C ASP A 56 -14.30 -5.99 24.86
N ASN A 57 -13.33 -5.62 24.01
CA ASN A 57 -13.57 -4.91 22.75
C ASN A 57 -13.45 -5.83 21.52
N CYS A 58 -12.66 -6.88 21.67
CA CYS A 58 -12.23 -7.81 20.64
C CYS A 58 -12.33 -9.23 21.21
N PRO A 59 -13.56 -9.76 21.36
CA PRO A 59 -13.80 -11.01 22.05
C PRO A 59 -13.11 -12.17 21.34
N PRO A 60 -12.18 -12.88 22.00
CA PRO A 60 -11.42 -13.94 21.36
C PRO A 60 -12.32 -15.13 21.02
N ARG A 61 -11.97 -15.87 19.97
CA ARG A 61 -12.68 -17.11 19.61
C ARG A 61 -12.37 -18.26 20.57
N TYR A 62 -11.17 -18.29 21.12
CA TYR A 62 -10.70 -19.28 22.08
C TYR A 62 -10.10 -18.59 23.30
N TYR A 63 -10.26 -19.22 24.47
CA TYR A 63 -9.84 -18.63 25.74
C TYR A 63 -8.55 -19.24 26.26
N LEU A 64 -7.75 -18.43 26.96
CA LEU A 64 -6.55 -18.93 27.63
C LEU A 64 -6.94 -19.75 28.86
N ARG A 65 -6.46 -20.99 28.95
CA ARG A 65 -6.63 -21.85 30.13
C ARG A 65 -5.70 -21.41 31.26
N SER A 66 -6.01 -21.85 32.48
CA SER A 66 -5.23 -21.52 33.68
C SER A 66 -3.78 -22.06 33.65
N ASN A 67 -3.52 -23.13 32.88
CA ASN A 67 -2.19 -23.66 32.63
C ASN A 67 -1.41 -22.88 31.55
N GLY A 68 -1.98 -21.79 31.03
CA GLY A 68 -1.39 -20.95 30.00
C GLY A 68 -1.54 -21.50 28.58
N GLU A 69 -2.19 -22.64 28.39
CA GLU A 69 -2.48 -23.16 27.04
C GLU A 69 -3.67 -22.44 26.43
N CYS A 70 -3.66 -22.30 25.11
CA CYS A 70 -4.87 -21.89 24.42
C CYS A 70 -5.92 -23.01 24.52
N GLU A 71 -7.17 -22.64 24.75
CA GLU A 71 -8.28 -23.58 24.60
C GLU A 71 -8.31 -24.14 23.19
N THR A 72 -8.46 -25.45 23.15
CA THR A 72 -8.39 -26.20 21.93
C THR A 72 -9.61 -27.11 21.81
N GLU A 73 -10.75 -26.54 21.48
CA GLU A 73 -11.86 -27.33 20.95
C GLU A 73 -11.51 -27.76 19.52
N TRP A 74 -10.64 -28.77 19.38
CA TRP A 74 -10.09 -29.29 18.12
C TRP A 74 -11.13 -29.99 17.21
N ALA A 75 -12.42 -29.82 17.48
CA ALA A 75 -13.46 -30.75 17.05
C ALA A 75 -14.05 -30.49 15.66
N ALA A 76 -13.72 -29.41 14.93
CA ALA A 76 -14.61 -29.03 13.82
C ALA A 76 -14.00 -28.54 12.49
N VAL A 77 -12.75 -28.07 12.39
CA VAL A 77 -12.39 -27.31 11.17
C VAL A 77 -11.15 -27.82 10.43
N ASP A 78 -10.19 -28.46 11.12
CA ASP A 78 -9.06 -29.10 10.43
C ASP A 78 -8.39 -30.16 11.33
N LEU A 79 -8.85 -31.41 11.22
CA LEU A 79 -8.39 -32.54 12.03
C LEU A 79 -6.89 -32.84 11.89
N PHE A 80 -6.14 -32.16 11.03
CA PHE A 80 -4.73 -32.50 10.77
C PHE A 80 -3.73 -31.57 11.44
N THR A 81 -4.16 -30.45 12.01
CA THR A 81 -3.25 -29.48 12.63
C THR A 81 -3.66 -29.20 14.08
N CYS A 82 -3.29 -30.10 15.00
CA CYS A 82 -3.40 -29.89 16.44
C CYS A 82 -2.66 -28.60 16.86
N ALA A 83 -3.31 -27.45 16.72
CA ALA A 83 -2.78 -26.13 17.04
C ALA A 83 -3.94 -25.16 17.28
N GLY A 84 -3.76 -24.21 18.19
CA GLY A 84 -4.74 -23.20 18.53
C GLY A 84 -4.09 -21.85 18.80
N PHE A 85 -4.84 -20.78 18.59
CA PHE A 85 -4.41 -19.42 18.91
C PHE A 85 -5.48 -18.71 19.72
N CYS A 86 -5.10 -18.20 20.89
CA CYS A 86 -5.97 -17.47 21.80
C CYS A 86 -5.56 -16.01 21.74
N GLN A 87 -6.36 -15.22 21.04
CA GLN A 87 -6.17 -13.78 20.94
C GLN A 87 -6.26 -13.13 22.33
N ILE A 88 -5.31 -12.25 22.64
CA ILE A 88 -5.28 -11.49 23.90
C ILE A 88 -5.42 -10.00 23.63
N ARG A 89 -4.74 -9.49 22.60
CA ARG A 89 -4.82 -8.08 22.23
C ARG A 89 -4.73 -7.89 20.72
N THR A 90 -5.36 -6.83 20.24
CA THR A 90 -5.32 -6.39 18.85
C THR A 90 -5.00 -4.91 18.80
N THR A 91 -4.09 -4.53 17.91
CA THR A 91 -3.70 -3.14 17.70
C THR A 91 -3.76 -2.84 16.22
N PHE A 92 -4.27 -1.68 15.87
CA PHE A 92 -4.27 -1.18 14.49
C PHE A 92 -3.30 -0.02 14.37
N TYR A 93 -2.54 0.05 13.28
CA TYR A 93 -1.57 1.13 13.07
C TYR A 93 -1.29 1.32 11.58
N TYR A 94 -0.61 2.40 11.22
CA TYR A 94 -0.18 2.61 9.85
C TYR A 94 1.01 1.72 9.50
N GLY A 95 0.97 1.12 8.31
CA GLY A 95 2.13 0.49 7.71
C GLY A 95 3.05 1.49 7.04
N GLN A 96 4.13 0.98 6.45
CA GLN A 96 5.03 1.80 5.66
C GLN A 96 4.33 2.35 4.41
N GLU A 97 4.61 3.60 4.08
CA GLU A 97 4.10 4.26 2.89
C GLU A 97 4.57 3.54 1.61
N GLN A 98 3.76 3.60 0.57
CA GLN A 98 4.11 3.17 -0.78
C GLN A 98 3.73 4.28 -1.77
N PRO A 99 4.72 5.03 -2.31
CA PRO A 99 4.46 6.08 -3.28
C PRO A 99 3.77 5.53 -4.54
N TYR A 100 2.79 6.28 -5.07
CA TYR A 100 2.11 5.91 -6.31
C TYR A 100 3.06 6.08 -7.50
N VAL A 101 3.69 4.98 -7.94
CA VAL A 101 4.66 4.99 -9.05
C VAL A 101 4.04 5.43 -10.39
N ARG A 102 2.73 5.25 -10.56
CA ARG A 102 1.97 5.70 -11.75
C ARG A 102 1.70 7.20 -11.77
N VAL A 103 1.81 7.89 -10.63
CA VAL A 103 1.51 9.32 -10.55
C VAL A 103 2.85 10.07 -10.59
N PRO A 104 3.06 10.97 -11.57
CA PRO A 104 4.28 11.76 -11.62
C PRO A 104 4.39 12.65 -10.38
N MET A 105 5.62 13.07 -10.07
CA MET A 105 5.81 14.03 -8.99
C MET A 105 5.15 15.37 -9.35
N CYS A 106 4.45 15.94 -8.39
CA CYS A 106 3.74 17.18 -8.53
C CYS A 106 4.69 18.37 -8.30
N ARG A 107 4.70 19.37 -9.20
CA ARG A 107 5.48 20.62 -9.04
C ARG A 107 4.59 21.85 -9.28
N GLY A 108 4.53 22.76 -8.31
CA GLY A 108 3.63 23.91 -8.31
C GLY A 108 4.02 25.10 -9.20
N ALA A 109 4.85 24.93 -10.24
CA ALA A 109 5.48 26.06 -10.95
C ALA A 109 4.50 27.03 -11.65
N THR A 110 3.31 26.58 -12.06
CA THR A 110 2.41 27.35 -12.96
C THR A 110 0.91 27.32 -12.60
N LYS A 111 0.53 26.84 -11.41
CA LYS A 111 -0.84 26.40 -10.99
C LYS A 111 -1.19 25.02 -11.54
N MET A 112 -0.70 23.99 -10.86
CA MET A 112 -1.12 22.61 -11.13
C MET A 112 -1.82 22.06 -9.89
N THR A 113 -3.09 21.72 -10.08
CA THR A 113 -3.76 20.78 -9.19
C THR A 113 -3.26 19.39 -9.58
N CYS A 114 -2.50 18.77 -8.69
CA CYS A 114 -2.06 17.39 -8.89
C CYS A 114 -3.19 16.45 -8.48
N THR A 115 -3.51 15.46 -9.30
CA THR A 115 -4.66 14.58 -9.06
C THR A 115 -4.27 13.12 -9.22
N ILE A 116 -4.71 12.29 -8.27
CA ILE A 116 -4.80 10.84 -8.44
C ILE A 116 -6.24 10.48 -8.82
N ALA A 117 -6.38 9.66 -9.85
CA ALA A 117 -7.68 9.18 -10.32
C ALA A 117 -8.09 7.91 -9.57
N GLU A 118 -9.40 7.66 -9.46
CA GLU A 118 -9.95 6.46 -8.80
C GLU A 118 -9.48 5.15 -9.43
N SER A 119 -9.12 5.17 -10.71
CA SER A 119 -8.60 4.01 -11.43
C SER A 119 -7.13 3.70 -11.15
N ILE A 120 -6.40 4.56 -10.43
CA ILE A 120 -4.99 4.34 -10.11
C ILE A 120 -4.89 3.71 -8.72
N HIS A 121 -4.43 2.47 -8.67
CA HIS A 121 -4.22 1.75 -7.42
C HIS A 121 -2.73 1.56 -7.14
N GLN A 122 -2.43 1.24 -5.89
CA GLN A 122 -1.11 0.84 -5.43
C GLN A 122 -1.16 -0.64 -5.03
N ASN A 123 -0.40 -1.48 -5.74
CA ASN A 123 -0.23 -2.88 -5.37
C ASN A 123 0.51 -2.99 -4.04
N TYR A 124 0.03 -3.89 -3.19
CA TYR A 124 0.66 -4.19 -1.90
C TYR A 124 0.75 -5.70 -1.73
N ALA A 125 1.97 -6.24 -1.85
CA ALA A 125 2.23 -7.61 -1.43
C ALA A 125 2.52 -7.68 0.06
N TRP A 126 1.77 -8.53 0.75
CA TRP A 126 1.99 -8.79 2.16
C TRP A 126 2.80 -10.07 2.32
N LYS A 127 3.86 -9.99 3.12
CA LYS A 127 4.55 -11.17 3.65
C LYS A 127 4.26 -11.20 5.14
N ALA A 128 3.73 -12.34 5.61
CA ALA A 128 3.39 -12.55 7.00
C ALA A 128 4.51 -12.09 7.93
N LYS A 129 4.21 -11.13 8.82
CA LYS A 129 5.14 -10.75 9.89
C LYS A 129 4.68 -11.47 11.15
N VAL A 130 5.33 -12.60 11.40
CA VAL A 130 5.06 -13.46 12.55
C VAL A 130 6.33 -13.58 13.38
N ASN A 131 6.22 -13.50 14.71
CA ASN A 131 7.37 -13.64 15.61
C ASN A 131 7.68 -15.11 15.97
N GLY A 132 7.30 -16.04 15.10
CA GLY A 132 7.50 -17.48 15.25
C GLY A 132 6.99 -18.25 14.04
N ASN A 133 7.26 -19.55 14.00
CA ASN A 133 6.69 -20.43 12.97
C ASN A 133 5.35 -20.98 13.47
N PHE A 134 4.26 -20.29 13.13
CA PHE A 134 2.90 -20.66 13.55
C PHE A 134 2.12 -21.23 12.37
N LYS A 135 1.32 -22.26 12.63
CA LYS A 135 0.43 -22.83 11.61
C LYS A 135 -0.66 -21.82 11.22
N TYR A 136 -0.74 -21.53 9.93
CA TYR A 136 -1.71 -20.60 9.35
C TYR A 136 -3.18 -20.93 9.72
N SER A 137 -3.53 -22.22 9.78
CA SER A 137 -4.87 -22.70 10.17
C SER A 137 -5.25 -22.24 11.58
N ALA A 138 -4.32 -22.31 12.54
CA ALA A 138 -4.58 -21.91 13.92
C ALA A 138 -4.82 -20.40 14.03
N LEU A 139 -4.09 -19.59 13.25
CA LEU A 139 -4.29 -18.15 13.18
C LEU A 139 -5.64 -17.81 12.54
N THR A 140 -5.96 -18.45 11.42
CA THR A 140 -7.21 -18.24 10.66
C THR A 140 -8.44 -18.58 11.49
N VAL A 141 -8.38 -19.63 12.30
CA VAL A 141 -9.50 -20.03 13.14
C VAL A 141 -9.50 -19.27 14.47
N GLY A 142 -8.35 -19.08 15.11
CA GLY A 142 -8.26 -18.52 16.46
C GLY A 142 -8.33 -17.00 16.56
N ILE A 143 -7.98 -16.28 15.49
CA ILE A 143 -8.09 -14.81 15.46
C ILE A 143 -9.54 -14.41 15.13
N THR A 144 -10.04 -13.44 15.87
CA THR A 144 -11.37 -12.86 15.65
C THR A 144 -11.43 -12.25 14.25
N SER A 145 -12.46 -12.64 13.49
CA SER A 145 -12.63 -12.29 12.07
C SER A 145 -11.60 -12.92 11.11
N GLY A 146 -10.88 -13.95 11.58
CA GLY A 146 -9.90 -14.69 10.80
C GLY A 146 -8.56 -13.97 10.65
N TYR A 147 -7.65 -14.58 9.91
CA TYR A 147 -6.33 -14.04 9.56
C TYR A 147 -6.08 -14.27 8.07
N SER A 148 -5.45 -13.30 7.42
CA SER A 148 -5.18 -13.34 5.99
C SER A 148 -3.77 -12.89 5.65
N GLU A 149 -3.05 -13.73 4.89
CA GLU A 149 -1.76 -13.37 4.28
C GLU A 149 -1.92 -12.82 2.85
N LYS A 150 -3.16 -12.55 2.44
CA LYS A 150 -3.45 -12.12 1.08
C LYS A 150 -2.85 -10.75 0.81
N SER A 151 -2.20 -10.67 -0.35
CA SER A 151 -1.82 -9.41 -0.99
C SER A 151 -3.05 -8.73 -1.57
N GLY A 152 -2.92 -7.48 -1.99
CA GLY A 152 -4.05 -6.76 -2.57
C GLY A 152 -3.64 -5.45 -3.22
N ILE A 153 -4.63 -4.63 -3.52
CA ILE A 153 -4.45 -3.28 -4.05
C ILE A 153 -5.07 -2.25 -3.10
N SER A 154 -4.53 -1.04 -3.08
CA SER A 154 -5.14 0.07 -2.35
C SER A 154 -6.59 0.26 -2.76
N GLN A 155 -7.43 0.71 -1.83
CA GLN A 155 -8.74 1.24 -2.15
C GLN A 155 -8.65 2.36 -3.21
N SER A 156 -9.67 2.43 -4.08
CA SER A 156 -9.79 3.47 -5.11
C SER A 156 -10.06 4.83 -4.47
N TYR A 157 -9.30 5.84 -4.86
CA TYR A 157 -9.46 7.20 -4.35
C TYR A 157 -9.32 8.25 -5.43
N LYS A 158 -10.12 9.32 -5.33
CA LYS A 158 -9.87 10.57 -6.04
C LYS A 158 -9.36 11.62 -5.07
N PHE A 159 -8.10 12.01 -5.21
CA PHE A 159 -7.55 13.13 -4.45
C PHE A 159 -6.95 14.15 -5.40
N SER A 160 -7.20 15.42 -5.10
CA SER A 160 -6.63 16.55 -5.80
C SER A 160 -5.95 17.46 -4.80
N LYS A 161 -4.69 17.81 -5.05
CA LYS A 161 -3.91 18.72 -4.23
C LYS A 161 -3.52 19.94 -5.05
N HIS A 162 -3.94 21.11 -4.60
CA HIS A 162 -3.48 22.37 -5.18
C HIS A 162 -2.12 22.74 -4.59
N LEU A 163 -1.14 23.01 -5.44
CA LEU A 163 0.21 23.40 -5.03
C LEU A 163 0.49 24.86 -5.35
N GLN A 164 1.06 25.57 -4.38
CA GLN A 164 1.58 26.92 -4.57
C GLN A 164 2.88 26.90 -5.36
N LYS A 165 3.29 28.08 -5.85
CA LYS A 165 4.56 28.24 -6.56
C LYS A 165 5.72 27.83 -5.67
N GLY A 166 6.50 26.85 -6.12
CA GLY A 166 7.66 26.33 -5.39
C GLY A 166 7.34 25.19 -4.41
N GLU A 167 6.09 24.73 -4.34
CA GLU A 167 5.76 23.50 -3.63
C GLU A 167 5.90 22.28 -4.55
N CYS A 168 6.48 21.22 -4.02
CA CYS A 168 6.58 19.92 -4.69
C CYS A 168 6.10 18.82 -3.75
N GLY A 169 5.74 17.68 -4.32
CA GLY A 169 5.37 16.52 -3.53
C GLY A 169 4.84 15.36 -4.37
N TYR A 170 4.48 14.28 -3.69
CA TYR A 170 3.96 13.07 -4.30
C TYR A 170 2.80 12.51 -3.48
N PHE A 171 1.95 11.72 -4.13
CA PHE A 171 0.93 10.93 -3.44
C PHE A 171 1.51 9.59 -3.01
N THR A 172 1.15 9.14 -1.82
CA THR A 172 1.57 7.86 -1.26
C THR A 172 0.39 7.17 -0.60
N PHE A 173 0.32 5.85 -0.72
CA PHE A 173 -0.65 5.03 0.00
C PHE A 173 -0.04 4.52 1.30
N ILE A 174 -0.74 4.70 2.41
CA ILE A 174 -0.33 4.22 3.73
C ILE A 174 -1.37 3.20 4.18
N PRO A 175 -1.07 1.90 4.18
CA PRO A 175 -2.03 0.87 4.55
C PRO A 175 -2.29 0.90 6.06
N PHE A 176 -3.44 0.38 6.48
CA PHE A 176 -3.64 0.01 7.87
C PHE A 176 -3.19 -1.44 8.09
N ILE A 177 -2.47 -1.66 9.18
CA ILE A 177 -2.03 -2.98 9.64
C ILE A 177 -2.81 -3.34 10.90
N ARG A 178 -3.25 -4.60 10.97
CA ARG A 178 -3.80 -5.22 12.17
C ARG A 178 -2.75 -6.14 12.77
N GLY A 179 -2.20 -5.76 13.92
CA GLY A 179 -1.36 -6.61 14.74
C GLY A 179 -2.21 -7.34 15.77
N VAL A 180 -2.08 -8.66 15.87
CA VAL A 180 -2.78 -9.49 16.85
C VAL A 180 -1.76 -10.27 17.65
N CYS A 181 -1.82 -10.16 18.98
CA CYS A 181 -0.97 -10.91 19.90
C CYS A 181 -1.80 -11.78 20.82
N GLY A 182 -1.27 -12.95 21.15
CA GLY A 182 -1.99 -13.95 21.93
C GLY A 182 -1.09 -15.07 22.43
N THR A 183 -1.71 -16.19 22.73
CA THR A 183 -1.01 -17.44 23.04
C THR A 183 -1.25 -18.45 21.93
N TYR A 184 -0.15 -19.00 21.41
CA TYR A 184 -0.17 -20.07 20.43
C TYR A 184 0.15 -21.41 21.11
N THR A 185 -0.66 -22.44 20.91
CA THR A 185 -0.42 -23.78 21.44
C THR A 185 -0.40 -24.78 20.30
N GLU A 186 0.60 -25.65 20.25
CA GLU A 186 0.71 -26.81 19.36
C GLU A 186 0.58 -28.10 20.14
N GLY A 187 0.03 -29.11 19.47
CA GLY A 187 -0.13 -30.47 19.95
C GLY A 187 0.12 -31.53 18.87
N TYR A 188 0.10 -32.78 19.29
CA TYR A 188 0.09 -33.95 18.41
C TYR A 188 -1.24 -34.68 18.53
N MET A 189 -1.64 -35.42 17.49
CA MET A 189 -2.88 -36.20 17.51
C MET A 189 -2.63 -37.62 18.03
N GLU A 190 -3.43 -38.06 19.01
CA GLU A 190 -3.49 -39.42 19.52
C GLU A 190 -4.95 -39.87 19.59
N GLN A 191 -5.31 -40.88 18.79
CA GLN A 191 -6.64 -41.51 18.82
C GLN A 191 -7.83 -40.52 18.75
N THR A 192 -7.70 -39.43 17.98
CA THR A 192 -8.66 -38.30 17.80
C THR A 192 -8.61 -37.17 18.83
N LEU A 193 -7.87 -37.33 19.92
CA LEU A 193 -7.56 -36.24 20.84
C LEU A 193 -6.26 -35.58 20.40
N CYS A 194 -6.14 -34.28 20.53
CA CYS A 194 -4.82 -33.70 20.49
C CYS A 194 -4.26 -33.58 21.91
N HIS A 195 -2.94 -33.59 22.01
CA HIS A 195 -2.23 -33.39 23.27
C HIS A 195 -1.25 -32.25 23.07
N PRO A 196 -1.35 -31.17 23.86
CA PRO A 196 -0.46 -30.04 23.72
C PRO A 196 0.97 -30.47 24.09
N TYR A 197 1.95 -30.06 23.29
CA TYR A 197 3.37 -30.28 23.60
C TYR A 197 4.17 -28.98 23.63
N ARG A 198 3.63 -27.89 23.10
CA ARG A 198 4.31 -26.60 23.02
C ARG A 198 3.33 -25.46 23.14
N THR A 199 3.66 -24.47 23.96
CA THR A 199 2.90 -23.23 24.09
C THR A 199 3.85 -22.05 24.02
N VAL A 200 3.48 -21.03 23.24
CA VAL A 200 4.21 -19.79 23.04
C VAL A 200 3.27 -18.64 23.42
N GLY A 201 3.53 -18.04 24.57
CA GLY A 201 2.87 -16.78 24.95
C GLY A 201 3.44 -15.61 24.13
N ASN A 202 2.65 -14.55 24.00
CA ASN A 202 3.00 -13.36 23.21
C ASN A 202 3.38 -13.69 21.75
N ALA A 203 2.70 -14.69 21.18
CA ALA A 203 2.73 -14.98 19.76
C ALA A 203 1.98 -13.86 19.03
N CYS A 204 2.68 -13.12 18.18
CA CYS A 204 2.18 -11.94 17.49
C CYS A 204 2.25 -12.14 15.98
N VAL A 205 1.19 -11.72 15.30
CA VAL A 205 1.06 -11.76 13.84
C VAL A 205 0.50 -10.43 13.34
N GLU A 206 0.91 -10.03 12.15
CA GLU A 206 0.42 -8.82 11.50
C GLU A 206 -0.21 -9.16 10.16
N GLU A 207 -1.27 -8.45 9.80
CA GLU A 207 -1.89 -8.53 8.47
C GLU A 207 -2.33 -7.16 7.96
N LEU A 208 -2.45 -7.05 6.64
CA LEU A 208 -3.12 -5.91 6.03
C LEU A 208 -4.59 -5.90 6.43
N VAL A 209 -5.09 -4.73 6.77
CA VAL A 209 -6.52 -4.51 6.88
C VAL A 209 -7.08 -4.33 5.49
N GLY A 210 -8.12 -5.09 5.17
CA GLY A 210 -8.78 -5.03 3.88
C GLY A 210 -10.11 -5.76 3.90
N PHE A 211 -10.76 -5.83 2.76
CA PHE A 211 -11.97 -6.62 2.56
C PHE A 211 -11.91 -7.29 1.20
N ASP A 212 -12.45 -8.50 1.12
CA ASP A 212 -12.62 -9.19 -0.15
C ASP A 212 -13.71 -8.42 -0.91
N THR A 213 -13.40 -7.94 -2.11
CA THR A 213 -14.42 -7.31 -2.95
C THR A 213 -15.28 -8.41 -3.57
N ASN A 214 -16.58 -8.18 -3.69
CA ASN A 214 -17.51 -9.11 -4.33
C ASN A 214 -17.35 -9.17 -5.87
N ASP A 215 -16.21 -8.72 -6.40
CA ASP A 215 -16.00 -8.45 -7.83
C ASP A 215 -15.74 -9.72 -8.66
N ASN A 216 -16.07 -10.90 -8.14
CA ASN A 216 -15.77 -12.22 -8.72
C ASN A 216 -14.27 -12.45 -8.96
N ILE A 217 -13.39 -11.71 -8.28
CA ILE A 217 -11.95 -11.93 -8.31
C ILE A 217 -11.57 -12.66 -7.00
N LYS A 218 -11.46 -13.98 -7.08
CA LYS A 218 -11.00 -14.86 -6.01
C LYS A 218 -9.57 -14.49 -5.57
N ASP A 219 -9.40 -14.35 -4.27
CA ASP A 219 -8.12 -14.07 -3.59
C ASP A 219 -7.54 -12.67 -3.81
N TRP A 220 -8.35 -11.77 -4.38
CA TRP A 220 -8.07 -10.35 -4.47
C TRP A 220 -8.72 -9.58 -3.32
N ARG A 221 -7.95 -8.70 -2.68
CA ARG A 221 -8.42 -7.91 -1.53
C ARG A 221 -8.20 -6.43 -1.78
N THR A 222 -9.20 -5.62 -1.47
CA THR A 222 -8.99 -4.18 -1.33
C THR A 222 -8.37 -3.90 0.03
N VAL A 223 -7.16 -3.35 0.01
CA VAL A 223 -6.41 -2.94 1.19
C VAL A 223 -6.93 -1.58 1.65
N ARG A 224 -7.34 -1.50 2.92
CA ARG A 224 -7.71 -0.25 3.57
C ARG A 224 -6.44 0.51 3.95
N GLY A 225 -6.52 1.83 3.85
CA GLY A 225 -5.44 2.73 4.18
C GLY A 225 -5.87 4.17 3.95
N VAL A 226 -4.90 5.08 3.98
CA VAL A 226 -5.10 6.48 3.61
C VAL A 226 -4.17 6.85 2.47
N VAL A 227 -4.58 7.81 1.65
CA VAL A 227 -3.67 8.48 0.73
C VAL A 227 -3.19 9.75 1.40
N ALA A 228 -1.88 9.89 1.51
CA ALA A 228 -1.25 11.11 1.98
C ALA A 228 -0.57 11.83 0.81
N PHE A 229 -0.52 13.16 0.91
CA PHE A 229 0.33 13.97 0.05
C PHE A 229 1.57 14.38 0.83
N VAL A 230 2.74 13.93 0.38
CA VAL A 230 4.02 14.21 1.03
C VAL A 230 4.66 15.39 0.34
N TYR A 231 4.88 16.47 1.10
CA TYR A 231 5.56 17.65 0.60
C TYR A 231 7.06 17.44 0.56
N LEU A 232 7.69 17.88 -0.53
CA LEU A 232 9.12 17.82 -0.75
C LEU A 232 9.68 19.20 -1.05
N ASP A 233 10.95 19.39 -0.72
CA ASP A 233 11.75 20.46 -1.30
C ASP A 233 11.98 20.18 -2.79
N CYS A 234 11.59 21.12 -3.65
CA CYS A 234 11.60 20.93 -5.10
C CYS A 234 12.99 20.70 -5.73
N LEU A 235 14.06 21.09 -5.04
CA LEU A 235 15.43 21.01 -5.55
C LEU A 235 16.14 19.77 -5.04
N THR A 236 15.99 19.48 -3.75
CA THR A 236 16.69 18.40 -3.06
C THR A 236 15.89 17.11 -2.95
N LEU A 237 14.57 17.18 -3.17
CA LEU A 237 13.61 16.07 -2.97
C LEU A 237 13.57 15.49 -1.53
N ALA A 238 14.18 16.19 -0.59
CA ALA A 238 14.05 15.91 0.83
C ALA A 238 12.62 16.27 1.31
N PRO A 239 12.07 15.56 2.31
CA PRO A 239 10.78 15.92 2.87
C PRO A 239 10.79 17.35 3.40
N ALA A 240 9.70 18.07 3.15
CA ALA A 240 9.44 19.32 3.84
C ALA A 240 9.32 19.10 5.36
N PRO A 241 9.47 20.15 6.18
CA PRO A 241 9.33 20.06 7.64
C PRO A 241 8.01 19.42 8.08
N ASP A 242 8.05 18.75 9.23
CA ASP A 242 6.96 17.90 9.73
C ASP A 242 5.62 18.66 9.88
N ASP A 243 5.65 19.96 10.19
CA ASP A 243 4.45 20.81 10.32
C ASP A 243 3.68 21.01 9.00
N LYS A 244 4.27 20.65 7.87
CA LYS A 244 3.64 20.68 6.54
C LYS A 244 3.09 19.34 6.09
N GLN A 245 3.43 18.26 6.78
CA GLN A 245 3.13 16.90 6.33
C GLN A 245 1.78 16.41 6.82
N ASP A 246 1.26 15.39 6.14
CA ASP A 246 0.10 14.67 6.61
C ASP A 246 0.41 13.95 7.94
N VAL A 247 -0.50 14.05 8.91
CA VAL A 247 -0.33 13.46 10.25
C VAL A 247 -0.13 11.94 10.18
N ALA A 248 -0.71 11.26 9.19
CA ALA A 248 -0.50 9.83 8.98
C ALA A 248 0.94 9.52 8.55
N TRP A 249 1.53 10.35 7.69
CA TRP A 249 2.91 10.18 7.22
C TRP A 249 3.94 10.40 8.34
N LEU A 250 3.61 11.24 9.31
CA LEU A 250 4.45 11.52 10.46
C LEU A 250 4.53 10.36 11.47
N GLN A 251 3.66 9.35 11.37
CA GLN A 251 3.59 8.29 12.36
C GLN A 251 4.81 7.35 12.32
N PRO A 252 5.15 6.70 13.44
CA PRO A 252 6.28 5.79 13.51
C PRO A 252 6.18 4.65 12.49
N GLY A 253 7.28 4.41 11.77
CA GLY A 253 7.37 3.32 10.79
C GLY A 253 6.72 3.58 9.44
N VAL A 254 6.06 4.74 9.26
CA VAL A 254 5.37 5.07 8.00
C VAL A 254 6.33 5.55 6.92
N ARG A 255 7.24 6.47 7.26
CA ARG A 255 8.16 7.07 6.28
C ARG A 255 9.06 6.01 5.64
N LEU A 256 9.30 6.12 4.34
CA LEU A 256 10.35 5.33 3.70
C LEU A 256 11.71 5.64 4.36
N PRO A 257 12.58 4.64 4.61
CA PRO A 257 13.89 4.86 5.18
C PRO A 257 14.74 5.66 4.18
N ARG A 258 15.24 6.81 4.63
CA ARG A 258 16.06 7.72 3.78
C ARG A 258 17.55 7.55 3.99
N ASP A 259 17.95 7.10 5.18
CA ASP A 259 19.36 6.86 5.51
C ASP A 259 19.86 5.64 4.72
N ASN A 260 20.77 5.86 3.77
CA ASN A 260 21.33 4.83 2.88
C ASN A 260 20.30 4.12 1.97
N GLY A 261 19.14 4.73 1.73
CA GLY A 261 18.04 4.11 1.00
C GLY A 261 18.23 4.17 -0.52
N LEU A 262 18.82 3.13 -1.12
CA LEU A 262 18.86 2.97 -2.58
C LEU A 262 17.45 3.00 -3.22
N LEU A 263 16.43 2.60 -2.44
CA LEU A 263 15.03 2.69 -2.87
C LEU A 263 14.52 4.13 -2.96
N ILE A 264 14.82 5.00 -1.98
CA ILE A 264 14.38 6.40 -2.06
C ILE A 264 15.08 7.13 -3.20
N GLN A 265 16.36 6.82 -3.44
CA GLN A 265 17.09 7.35 -4.59
C GLN A 265 16.43 6.95 -5.91
N ALA A 266 15.97 5.69 -6.03
CA ALA A 266 15.25 5.26 -7.22
C ALA A 266 13.92 6.00 -7.43
N TYR A 267 13.20 6.33 -6.35
CA TYR A 267 12.01 7.18 -6.43
C TYR A 267 12.38 8.61 -6.84
N GLU A 268 13.45 9.18 -6.28
CA GLU A 268 13.95 10.51 -6.64
C GLU A 268 14.34 10.58 -8.13
N ASP A 269 15.00 9.54 -8.65
CA ASP A 269 15.33 9.41 -10.07
C ASP A 269 14.07 9.32 -10.95
N LEU A 270 13.09 8.48 -10.56
CA LEU A 270 11.81 8.38 -11.24
C LEU A 270 11.09 9.75 -11.28
N TRP A 271 11.06 10.45 -10.15
CA TRP A 271 10.39 11.74 -10.03
C TRP A 271 11.08 12.85 -10.84
N ASN A 272 12.41 12.91 -10.81
CA ASN A 272 13.18 13.84 -11.64
C ASN A 272 12.91 13.57 -13.12
N ARG A 273 12.94 12.31 -13.53
CA ARG A 273 12.64 11.94 -14.92
C ARG A 273 11.22 12.29 -15.35
N SER A 274 10.24 12.08 -14.49
CA SER A 274 8.83 12.45 -14.74
C SER A 274 8.62 13.96 -14.93
N ALA A 275 9.53 14.79 -14.39
CA ALA A 275 9.49 16.23 -14.56
C ALA A 275 10.10 16.69 -15.89
N GLU A 276 11.00 15.91 -16.48
CA GLU A 276 11.68 16.24 -17.73
C GLU A 276 10.93 15.73 -18.95
N VAL A 277 10.39 14.50 -18.87
CA VAL A 277 9.75 13.82 -19.99
C VAL A 277 8.45 13.17 -19.52
N SER A 278 7.40 13.30 -20.32
CA SER A 278 6.18 12.53 -20.10
C SER A 278 6.50 11.04 -20.16
N MET A 279 6.37 10.35 -19.02
CA MET A 279 6.69 8.94 -18.92
C MET A 279 5.52 8.10 -19.44
N ALA A 280 5.79 7.27 -20.45
CA ALA A 280 4.78 6.37 -20.99
C ALA A 280 4.21 5.49 -19.87
N SER A 281 5.07 4.94 -19.00
CA SER A 281 4.70 4.13 -17.82
C SER A 281 3.72 4.78 -16.84
N GLN A 282 3.59 6.11 -16.84
CA GLN A 282 2.70 6.85 -15.94
C GLN A 282 1.42 7.35 -16.63
N ASN A 283 1.49 7.67 -17.92
CA ASN A 283 0.42 8.35 -18.66
C ASN A 283 -0.21 7.51 -19.78
N GLY A 284 0.32 6.32 -20.08
CA GLY A 284 -0.17 5.45 -21.13
C GLY A 284 -1.35 4.57 -20.70
N ASP A 285 -2.08 4.09 -21.69
CA ASP A 285 -3.07 3.04 -21.52
C ASP A 285 -2.43 1.67 -21.76
N ALA A 286 -2.78 0.69 -20.92
CA ALA A 286 -2.37 -0.69 -21.13
C ALA A 286 -3.13 -1.30 -22.32
N VAL A 287 -2.45 -2.16 -23.07
CA VAL A 287 -3.06 -2.97 -24.12
C VAL A 287 -3.43 -4.31 -23.51
N CYS A 288 -4.73 -4.55 -23.33
CA CYS A 288 -5.22 -5.81 -22.78
C CYS A 288 -5.36 -6.88 -23.87
N TYR A 289 -5.00 -8.11 -23.53
CA TYR A 289 -5.20 -9.30 -24.35
C TYR A 289 -5.81 -10.42 -23.51
N ASP A 290 -6.19 -11.53 -24.15
CA ASP A 290 -6.88 -12.62 -23.47
C ASP A 290 -6.09 -13.11 -22.26
N ALA A 291 -6.79 -13.14 -21.12
CA ALA A 291 -6.34 -13.54 -19.79
C ALA A 291 -5.31 -14.70 -19.77
N VAL A 292 -4.04 -14.39 -19.49
CA VAL A 292 -2.94 -15.38 -19.57
C VAL A 292 -2.45 -15.89 -18.22
N ALA A 293 -2.55 -15.10 -17.14
CA ALA A 293 -2.00 -15.46 -15.82
C ALA A 293 -2.98 -15.11 -14.68
N ASN A 294 -2.81 -15.74 -13.52
CA ASN A 294 -3.62 -15.44 -12.33
C ASN A 294 -3.30 -14.02 -11.80
N SER A 295 -4.33 -13.19 -11.63
CA SER A 295 -4.19 -11.78 -11.26
C SER A 295 -3.56 -11.57 -9.88
N THR A 296 -3.93 -12.37 -8.87
CA THR A 296 -3.34 -12.33 -7.53
C THR A 296 -1.85 -12.63 -7.56
N GLU A 297 -1.44 -13.62 -8.36
CA GLU A 297 -0.01 -13.95 -8.52
C GLU A 297 0.76 -12.84 -9.23
N CYS A 298 0.14 -12.17 -10.22
CA CYS A 298 0.74 -11.04 -10.91
C CYS A 298 0.87 -9.78 -10.05
N VAL A 299 -0.04 -9.53 -9.10
CA VAL A 299 0.13 -8.45 -8.11
C VAL A 299 1.37 -8.66 -7.27
N VAL A 300 1.61 -9.89 -6.82
CA VAL A 300 2.82 -10.22 -6.07
C VAL A 300 4.06 -10.02 -6.95
N ALA A 301 4.04 -10.52 -8.19
CA ALA A 301 5.16 -10.34 -9.12
C ALA A 301 5.43 -8.85 -9.43
N ALA A 302 4.40 -8.02 -9.57
CA ALA A 302 4.52 -6.58 -9.77
C ALA A 302 5.01 -5.86 -8.51
N ASN A 303 4.55 -6.27 -7.33
CA ASN A 303 5.04 -5.70 -6.08
C ASN A 303 6.52 -6.05 -5.83
N ASP A 304 6.97 -7.24 -6.21
CA ASP A 304 8.39 -7.58 -6.13
C ASP A 304 9.25 -6.62 -6.97
N LEU A 305 8.75 -6.09 -8.11
CA LEU A 305 9.43 -5.02 -8.84
C LEU A 305 9.53 -3.72 -8.05
N LEU A 306 8.48 -3.35 -7.31
CA LEU A 306 8.51 -2.18 -6.42
C LEU A 306 9.57 -2.34 -5.32
N MET A 307 9.65 -3.52 -4.72
CA MET A 307 10.65 -3.83 -3.70
C MET A 307 12.08 -3.86 -4.25
N LEU A 308 12.23 -4.25 -5.53
CA LEU A 308 13.47 -4.20 -6.28
C LEU A 308 13.68 -2.85 -7.00
N GLY A 309 12.93 -1.80 -6.64
CA GLY A 309 12.89 -0.53 -7.36
C GLY A 309 14.25 0.14 -7.60
N MET A 310 15.21 -0.12 -6.71
CA MET A 310 16.62 0.31 -6.80
C MET A 310 17.43 -0.35 -7.92
N MET A 311 16.94 -1.43 -8.51
CA MET A 311 17.60 -2.10 -9.61
C MET A 311 17.25 -1.44 -10.94
N VAL A 312 18.19 -1.55 -11.88
CA VAL A 312 18.04 -1.07 -13.25
C VAL A 312 18.23 -2.23 -14.22
N VAL A 313 17.52 -2.20 -15.34
CA VAL A 313 17.67 -3.17 -16.42
C VAL A 313 19.08 -3.04 -17.02
N GLN A 314 19.75 -4.18 -17.19
CA GLN A 314 21.09 -4.22 -17.74
C GLN A 314 21.07 -3.83 -19.22
N THR A 315 21.96 -2.90 -19.61
CA THR A 315 22.09 -2.37 -20.97
C THR A 315 23.19 -3.08 -21.77
N ASP A 316 23.40 -4.37 -21.51
CA ASP A 316 24.53 -5.10 -22.09
C ASP A 316 24.32 -5.40 -23.59
N SER A 317 25.28 -6.09 -24.20
CA SER A 317 25.21 -6.46 -25.63
C SER A 317 23.96 -7.28 -26.04
N GLY A 318 23.18 -7.76 -25.06
CA GLY A 318 21.93 -8.48 -25.23
C GLY A 318 20.70 -7.58 -25.41
N ALA A 319 20.81 -6.27 -25.20
CA ALA A 319 19.71 -5.30 -25.31
C ALA A 319 19.33 -4.97 -26.77
N LYS A 320 18.89 -6.00 -27.51
CA LYS A 320 18.48 -5.91 -28.92
C LYS A 320 16.97 -5.94 -29.06
N LYS A 321 16.46 -5.22 -30.06
CA LYS A 321 15.04 -5.19 -30.41
C LYS A 321 14.45 -6.60 -30.50
N GLY A 322 13.30 -6.80 -29.84
CA GLY A 322 12.58 -8.07 -29.80
C GLY A 322 13.16 -9.12 -28.85
N LYS A 323 14.27 -8.83 -28.16
CA LYS A 323 14.74 -9.63 -27.03
C LYS A 323 14.06 -9.17 -25.74
N GLY A 324 14.03 -10.06 -24.77
CA GLY A 324 13.41 -9.82 -23.49
C GLY A 324 13.73 -10.93 -22.50
N TYR A 325 13.36 -10.73 -21.25
CA TYR A 325 13.58 -11.69 -20.17
C TYR A 325 12.58 -11.48 -19.03
N GLU A 326 12.45 -12.49 -18.18
CA GLU A 326 11.61 -12.45 -16.98
C GLU A 326 12.33 -11.66 -15.88
N LEU A 327 11.64 -10.67 -15.30
CA LEU A 327 12.18 -9.87 -14.20
C LEU A 327 11.77 -10.43 -12.84
N THR A 328 10.49 -10.80 -12.73
CA THR A 328 9.92 -11.40 -11.53
C THR A 328 9.01 -12.56 -11.93
N VAL A 329 8.98 -13.60 -11.12
CA VAL A 329 8.15 -14.78 -11.31
C VAL A 329 7.52 -15.12 -9.97
N ASN A 330 6.20 -15.28 -9.96
CA ASN A 330 5.47 -15.81 -8.83
C ASN A 330 4.47 -16.86 -9.33
N ASN A 331 4.72 -18.12 -9.01
CA ASN A 331 3.93 -19.27 -9.47
C ASN A 331 3.69 -19.25 -10.99
N THR A 332 2.45 -18.95 -11.43
CA THR A 332 2.04 -18.98 -12.85
C THR A 332 2.17 -17.63 -13.53
N CYS A 333 2.52 -16.56 -12.81
CA CYS A 333 2.69 -15.24 -13.41
C CYS A 333 4.16 -14.81 -13.45
N SER A 334 4.61 -14.36 -14.63
CA SER A 334 5.87 -13.64 -14.79
C SER A 334 5.67 -12.24 -15.33
N THR A 335 6.45 -11.29 -14.80
CA THR A 335 6.57 -9.95 -15.38
C THR A 335 7.70 -9.97 -16.39
N TYR A 336 7.35 -9.88 -17.68
CA TYR A 336 8.28 -10.02 -18.78
C TYR A 336 8.62 -8.67 -19.40
N PHE A 337 9.90 -8.36 -19.50
CA PHE A 337 10.41 -7.13 -20.08
C PHE A 337 10.92 -7.39 -21.50
N THR A 338 10.59 -6.51 -22.46
CA THR A 338 11.01 -6.62 -23.86
C THR A 338 11.60 -5.29 -24.34
N TYR A 339 12.71 -5.38 -25.09
CA TYR A 339 13.32 -4.25 -25.79
C TYR A 339 12.57 -3.99 -27.11
N ASP A 340 12.05 -2.78 -27.30
CA ASP A 340 11.33 -2.40 -28.53
C ASP A 340 12.26 -1.76 -29.58
N GLU A 341 13.49 -1.44 -29.18
CA GLU A 341 14.58 -0.98 -30.05
C GLU A 341 15.93 -1.49 -29.55
N ASP A 342 16.98 -1.36 -30.39
CA ASP A 342 18.34 -1.69 -29.98
C ASP A 342 18.86 -0.59 -29.04
N TRP A 343 19.19 -0.94 -27.81
CA TRP A 343 19.79 0.01 -26.88
C TRP A 343 21.29 0.11 -27.16
N LYS A 344 21.75 1.30 -27.53
CA LYS A 344 23.16 1.58 -27.84
C LYS A 344 23.65 2.74 -26.98
N GLY A 345 24.54 2.48 -26.04
CA GLY A 345 25.21 3.52 -25.23
C GLY A 345 24.82 3.55 -23.74
N GLN A 346 25.31 4.57 -23.04
CA GLN A 346 25.26 4.69 -21.57
C GLN A 346 23.93 5.25 -21.01
N ASP A 347 22.97 5.64 -21.86
CA ASP A 347 21.79 6.40 -21.41
C ASP A 347 20.49 5.59 -21.30
N CYS A 348 20.55 4.25 -21.39
CA CYS A 348 19.37 3.38 -21.29
C CYS A 348 19.16 2.71 -19.94
N SER A 349 19.36 3.45 -18.85
CA SER A 349 19.10 2.94 -17.49
C SER A 349 17.60 2.99 -17.17
N VAL A 350 16.84 1.90 -17.40
CA VAL A 350 15.43 1.77 -17.00
C VAL A 350 15.33 1.19 -15.60
N SER A 351 14.78 1.93 -14.64
CA SER A 351 14.60 1.42 -13.28
C SER A 351 13.46 0.41 -13.18
N HIS A 352 13.53 -0.49 -12.21
CA HIS A 352 12.43 -1.39 -11.91
C HIS A 352 11.17 -0.64 -11.44
N LEU A 353 11.29 0.58 -10.89
CA LEU A 353 10.12 1.42 -10.57
C LEU A 353 9.37 1.88 -11.83
N GLU A 354 10.07 2.21 -12.92
CA GLU A 354 9.42 2.52 -14.21
C GLU A 354 8.62 1.33 -14.74
N ILE A 355 9.21 0.14 -14.61
CA ILE A 355 8.59 -1.11 -15.04
C ILE A 355 7.41 -1.45 -14.14
N ALA A 356 7.54 -1.25 -12.83
CA ALA A 356 6.47 -1.44 -11.87
C ALA A 356 5.28 -0.50 -12.14
N ALA A 357 5.53 0.77 -12.51
CA ALA A 357 4.48 1.70 -12.91
C ALA A 357 3.70 1.20 -14.13
N ALA A 358 4.40 0.72 -15.15
CA ALA A 358 3.77 0.13 -16.33
C ALA A 358 3.03 -1.19 -16.01
N ALA A 359 3.58 -2.04 -15.14
CA ALA A 359 2.93 -3.26 -14.68
C ALA A 359 1.64 -2.97 -13.88
N GLN A 360 1.68 -1.95 -13.01
CA GLN A 360 0.50 -1.44 -12.30
C GLN A 360 -0.57 -0.95 -13.29
N ALA A 361 -0.19 -0.30 -14.38
CA ALA A 361 -1.14 0.14 -15.40
C ALA A 361 -1.89 -1.03 -16.05
N ILE A 362 -1.20 -2.16 -16.26
CA ILE A 362 -1.83 -3.40 -16.75
C ILE A 362 -2.79 -3.96 -15.69
N ILE A 363 -2.41 -3.95 -14.41
CA ILE A 363 -3.27 -4.41 -13.30
C ILE A 363 -4.54 -3.57 -13.19
N ASP A 364 -4.41 -2.25 -13.23
CA ASP A 364 -5.53 -1.32 -13.11
C ASP A 364 -6.54 -1.44 -14.26
N THR A 365 -6.11 -1.94 -15.43
CA THR A 365 -6.90 -1.89 -16.67
C THR A 365 -7.34 -3.27 -17.19
N CYS A 366 -6.51 -4.30 -17.03
CA CYS A 366 -6.62 -5.55 -17.79
C CYS A 366 -7.02 -6.79 -16.97
N ILE A 367 -7.43 -6.61 -15.72
CA ILE A 367 -7.95 -7.73 -14.91
C ILE A 367 -9.37 -8.10 -15.34
N LYS A 368 -9.59 -9.40 -15.57
CA LYS A 368 -10.90 -9.96 -15.90
C LYS A 368 -11.01 -11.40 -15.39
N ASN A 369 -12.04 -11.69 -14.58
CA ASN A 369 -12.34 -13.04 -14.08
C ASN A 369 -11.11 -13.74 -13.47
N ASP A 370 -10.48 -13.14 -12.46
CA ASP A 370 -9.25 -13.65 -11.81
C ASP A 370 -7.99 -13.72 -12.64
N MET A 371 -8.07 -13.33 -13.90
CA MET A 371 -6.97 -13.47 -14.83
C MET A 371 -6.55 -12.10 -15.36
N ILE A 372 -5.28 -11.99 -15.73
CA ILE A 372 -4.70 -10.79 -16.29
C ILE A 372 -3.89 -11.13 -17.54
N GLY A 373 -4.06 -10.30 -18.56
CA GLY A 373 -3.31 -10.37 -19.80
C GLY A 373 -3.21 -8.97 -20.37
N GLY A 374 -2.00 -8.44 -20.45
CA GLY A 374 -1.77 -7.16 -21.07
C GLY A 374 -0.30 -6.78 -21.13
N SER A 375 -0.03 -5.78 -21.94
CA SER A 375 1.27 -5.15 -22.06
C SER A 375 1.14 -3.64 -21.92
N HIS A 376 2.24 -3.00 -21.52
CA HIS A 376 2.29 -1.56 -21.36
C HIS A 376 3.69 -1.03 -21.67
N VAL A 377 3.73 0.07 -22.40
CA VAL A 377 4.98 0.73 -22.77
C VAL A 377 5.63 1.35 -21.53
N VAL A 378 6.87 1.01 -21.26
CA VAL A 378 7.66 1.62 -20.18
C VAL A 378 8.25 2.93 -20.67
N ARG A 379 8.91 2.89 -21.84
CA ARG A 379 9.46 4.07 -22.53
C ARG A 379 9.09 4.07 -24.01
N ALA A 380 8.84 5.25 -24.55
CA ALA A 380 8.48 5.44 -25.95
C ALA A 380 9.67 5.26 -26.91
N ALA A 381 9.36 5.11 -28.21
CA ALA A 381 10.33 5.03 -29.30
C ALA A 381 11.38 6.16 -29.26
N GLY A 382 12.65 5.83 -29.45
CA GLY A 382 13.76 6.79 -29.43
C GLY A 382 14.26 7.20 -28.04
N ASN A 383 13.69 6.64 -26.97
CA ASN A 383 14.10 6.88 -25.58
C ASN A 383 14.29 5.56 -24.85
N CYS A 384 15.06 4.64 -25.44
CA CYS A 384 15.27 3.29 -24.91
C CYS A 384 13.93 2.54 -24.82
N ALA A 385 13.24 2.50 -25.95
CA ALA A 385 11.91 1.95 -26.08
C ALA A 385 11.84 0.52 -25.53
N CYS A 386 10.85 0.29 -24.67
CA CYS A 386 10.64 -0.98 -24.03
C CYS A 386 9.22 -1.13 -23.51
N THR A 387 8.81 -2.38 -23.38
CA THR A 387 7.47 -2.79 -22.98
C THR A 387 7.57 -3.84 -21.89
N VAL A 388 6.65 -3.76 -20.93
CA VAL A 388 6.42 -4.82 -19.94
C VAL A 388 5.12 -5.55 -20.26
N SER A 389 5.06 -6.84 -20.00
CA SER A 389 3.83 -7.63 -20.14
C SER A 389 3.73 -8.69 -19.05
N PHE A 390 2.51 -9.09 -18.70
CA PHE A 390 2.32 -10.30 -17.89
C PHE A 390 2.23 -11.52 -18.79
N ARG A 391 2.91 -12.60 -18.39
CA ARG A 391 2.91 -13.89 -19.10
C ARG A 391 2.61 -15.02 -18.13
N LYS A 392 2.07 -16.11 -18.70
CA LYS A 392 2.00 -17.38 -18.00
C LYS A 392 3.39 -17.99 -17.95
N HIS A 393 3.88 -18.32 -16.76
CA HIS A 393 5.12 -19.05 -16.57
C HIS A 393 4.92 -20.55 -16.81
#